data_AF-A0A3D4RUT4-F1
#
_entry.id   AF-A0A3D4RUT4-F1
#
_cell.length_a   1.000
_cell.length_b   1.000
_cell.length_c   1.000
_cell.angle_alpha   90.00
_cell.angle_beta   90.00
_cell.angle_gamma   90.00
#
_symmetry.space_group_name_H-M   'P 1'
#
loop_
_entity.id
_entity.type
_entity.pdbx_description
1 polymer ?
#
loop_
_entity_poly.entity_id
_entity_poly.type
_entity_poly.pdbx_seq_one_letter_code
_entity_poly.pdbx_strand_id
1 'polypeptide(L)' 'MNSCAHRRRASQAIALNIAEGNGKATSGDRRRSFESARGSALE' A
#
# COMPACT_ATOMS: atom_id res chain seq x y z
N MET A 1 -7.95 -9.05 -19.78
CA MET A 1 -7.45 -8.27 -18.63
C MET A 1 -5.98 -8.60 -18.42
N ASN A 2 -5.09 -7.61 -18.56
CA ASN A 2 -3.64 -7.81 -18.70
C ASN A 2 -2.93 -7.80 -17.33
N SER A 3 -2.38 -8.93 -16.89
CA SER A 3 -1.72 -9.11 -15.58
C SER A 3 -0.57 -8.12 -15.30
N CYS A 4 0.02 -7.52 -16.34
CA CYS A 4 1.06 -6.49 -16.20
C CYS A 4 0.50 -5.15 -15.66
N ALA A 5 -0.73 -4.79 -16.03
CA ALA A 5 -1.38 -3.58 -15.53
C ALA A 5 -1.78 -3.71 -14.05
N HIS A 6 -2.18 -4.92 -13.64
CA HIS A 6 -2.48 -5.25 -12.24
C HIS A 6 -1.24 -5.11 -11.36
N ARG A 7 -0.12 -5.73 -11.75
CA ARG A 7 1.15 -5.70 -10.99
C ARG A 7 1.74 -4.28 -10.88
N ARG A 8 1.59 -3.45 -11.91
CA ARG A 8 2.00 -2.03 -11.85
C ARG A 8 1.12 -1.17 -10.96
N ARG A 9 -0.17 -1.47 -10.84
CA ARG A 9 -1.05 -0.76 -9.90
C ARG A 9 -0.80 -1.21 -8.46
N ALA A 10 -0.62 -2.50 -8.22
CA ALA A 10 -0.28 -3.04 -6.91
C ALA A 10 1.02 -2.42 -6.36
N SER A 11 2.07 -2.35 -7.18
CA SER A 11 3.35 -1.72 -6.79
C SER A 11 3.22 -0.23 -6.46
N GLN A 12 2.43 0.54 -7.22
CA GLN A 12 2.14 1.94 -6.88
C GLN A 12 1.34 2.08 -5.58
N ALA A 13 0.34 1.22 -5.37
CA ALA A 13 -0.48 1.23 -4.16
C ALA A 13 0.34 0.94 -2.89
N ILE A 14 1.33 0.06 -2.97
CA ILE A 14 2.27 -0.24 -1.87
C ILE A 14 3.10 1.01 -1.53
N ALA A 15 3.72 1.65 -2.53
CA ALA A 15 4.55 2.84 -2.30
C ALA A 15 3.74 4.01 -1.70
N LEU A 16 2.51 4.20 -2.18
CA LEU A 16 1.59 5.24 -1.68
C LEU A 16 1.17 4.97 -0.23
N ASN A 17 0.77 3.75 0.11
CA ASN A 17 0.39 3.41 1.49
C ASN A 17 1.55 3.55 2.47
N ILE A 18 2.79 3.25 2.05
CA ILE A 18 3.99 3.47 2.87
C ILE A 18 4.23 4.97 3.09
N ALA A 19 4.18 5.77 2.01
CA ALA A 19 4.34 7.22 2.12
C ALA A 19 3.26 7.86 3.01
N GLU A 20 2.01 7.44 2.84
CA GLU A 20 0.88 7.90 3.64
C GLU A 20 1.01 7.50 5.10
N GLY A 21 1.32 6.23 5.40
CA GLY A 21 1.51 5.76 6.78
C GLY A 21 2.64 6.49 7.53
N ASN A 22 3.70 6.90 6.83
CA ASN A 22 4.77 7.72 7.42
C ASN A 22 4.32 9.14 7.74
N GLY A 23 3.38 9.71 6.98
CA GLY A 23 2.80 11.04 7.22
C GLY A 23 1.78 11.10 8.37
N LYS A 24 1.37 9.95 8.93
CA LYS A 24 0.35 9.89 9.99
C LYS A 24 0.96 10.15 11.37
N ALA A 25 0.30 11.04 12.11
CA ALA A 25 0.72 11.49 13.44
C ALA A 25 0.52 10.42 14.53
N THR A 26 -0.34 9.43 14.33
CA THR A 26 -0.64 8.39 15.31
C THR A 26 -0.26 7.01 14.82
N SER A 27 0.32 6.21 15.72
CA SER A 27 0.78 4.85 15.41
C SER A 27 -0.34 3.92 14.93
N GLY A 28 -1.60 4.19 15.32
CA GLY A 28 -2.77 3.41 14.89
C GLY A 28 -3.15 3.62 13.42
N ASP A 29 -3.04 4.85 12.91
CA ASP A 29 -3.35 5.15 11.51
C ASP A 29 -2.22 4.68 10.58
N ARG A 30 -0.96 4.89 11.02
CA ARG A 30 0.24 4.32 10.38
C ARG A 30 0.14 2.80 10.20
N ARG A 31 -0.31 2.07 11.23
CA ARG A 31 -0.47 0.61 11.19
C ARG A 31 -1.47 0.17 10.12
N ARG A 32 -2.61 0.86 9.98
CA ARG A 32 -3.62 0.53 8.97
C ARG A 32 -3.11 0.71 7.54
N SER A 33 -2.31 1.75 7.27
CA SER A 33 -1.69 1.93 5.95
C SER A 33 -0.69 0.81 5.63
N PHE A 34 0.11 0.37 6.61
CA PHE A 34 1.03 -0.77 6.40
C PHE A 34 0.30 -2.11 6.23
N GLU A 35 -0.82 -2.32 6.91
CA GLU A 35 -1.67 -3.51 6.71
C GLU A 35 -2.28 -3.54 5.30
N SER A 36 -2.70 -2.39 4.77
CA SER A 36 -3.17 -2.28 3.37
C SER A 36 -2.06 -2.50 2.35
N ALA A 37 -0.87 -1.94 2.57
CA ALA A 37 0.30 -2.19 1.71
C ALA A 37 0.65 -3.69 1.66
N ARG A 38 0.54 -4.39 2.78
CA ARG A 38 0.77 -5.83 2.86
C ARG A 38 -0.28 -6.63 2.06
N GLY A 39 -1.55 -6.25 2.14
CA GLY A 39 -2.62 -6.87 1.35
C GLY A 39 -2.34 -6.77 -0.15
N SER A 40 -2.03 -5.56 -0.65
CA SER A 40 -1.72 -5.34 -2.07
C SER A 40 -0.43 -6.01 -2.56
N ALA A 41 0.49 -6.39 -1.67
CA ALA A 41 1.69 -7.13 -2.03
C ALA A 41 1.45 -8.64 -2.22
N LEU A 42 0.33 -9.16 -1.71
CA LEU A 42 -0.05 -10.57 -1.81
C LEU A 42 -1.06 -10.84 -2.95
N GLU A 43 -1.51 -9.79 -3.66
CA GLU A 43 -2.40 -9.87 -4.83
C GLU A 43 -1.66 -9.95 -6.18
#